data_AF-A0A525W8A2-F1
#
_entry.id   AF-A0A525W8A2-F1
#
_cell.length_a   1.000
_cell.length_b   1.000
_cell.length_c   1.000
_cell.angle_alpha   90.00
_cell.angle_beta   90.00
_cell.angle_gamma   90.00
#
_symmetry.space_group_name_H-M   'P 1'
#
loop_
_entity.id
_entity.type
_entity.pdbx_description
1 polymer ?
#
loop_
_entity_poly.entity_id
_entity_poly.type
_entity_poly.pdbx_seq_one_letter_code
_entity_poly.pdbx_strand_id
1 'polypeptide(L)'
;MMRNRAGLTRGILHAGRLGLSRSVVLRHIRNCLRFPGLTMDPSTNHSIEGDLEYGIGTAISAGCNIIILHGATLRLGRGCYIGRSVELGPSGRIEIGDNTSIQDRSILVGDVSIGRYCMLSLNVLMTSGVHYYDRWPHLLIRDQDKMVFDDPVLRAKHSQMITVGEDCWIGMNAVIMPGVTIGRGCVIGANAVVTSDLPPYSVATGVPAKVIKRRLNFSPPKRIDWIDETQYPYFYAGFELSRAERESNRGMGGHVARNRFAVWVDGEQAREICLTLRAFDGETPVLEHGAACVQISDKWQECRFSIGARGMPANFSIGGNCQGIVVSGVWAL
;
A
#
# COMPACT_ATOMS: atom_id res chain seq x y z
N MET A 1 -5.68 1.06 -30.26
CA MET A 1 -4.79 -0.05 -30.65
C MET A 1 -3.48 0.50 -31.20
N MET A 2 -2.47 0.72 -30.34
CA MET A 2 -1.08 0.85 -30.79
C MET A 2 -0.33 -0.35 -30.19
N ARG A 3 0.01 -1.33 -31.03
CA ARG A 3 0.82 -2.48 -30.63
C ARG A 3 2.22 -1.95 -30.31
N ASN A 4 2.60 -1.99 -29.05
CA ASN A 4 3.93 -1.60 -28.58
C ASN A 4 4.99 -2.62 -29.06
N ARG A 5 5.33 -2.58 -30.36
CA ARG A 5 6.33 -3.45 -30.99
C ARG A 5 7.77 -3.14 -30.55
N ALA A 6 8.00 -1.98 -29.92
CA ALA A 6 9.33 -1.50 -29.53
C ALA A 6 9.92 -2.24 -28.31
N GLY A 7 9.09 -2.75 -27.39
CA GLY A 7 9.53 -3.53 -26.23
C GLY A 7 9.98 -4.96 -26.60
N LEU A 8 9.24 -5.61 -27.52
CA LEU A 8 9.56 -6.95 -28.00
C LEU A 8 10.91 -6.99 -28.74
N THR A 9 11.19 -6.03 -29.62
CA THR A 9 12.44 -6.01 -30.39
C THR A 9 13.66 -5.72 -29.52
N ARG A 10 13.56 -4.84 -28.51
CA ARG A 10 14.66 -4.60 -27.56
C ARG A 10 14.98 -5.82 -26.69
N GLY A 11 13.97 -6.53 -26.19
CA GLY A 11 14.18 -7.74 -25.37
C GLY A 11 14.78 -8.91 -26.16
N ILE A 12 14.31 -9.14 -27.39
CA ILE A 12 14.81 -10.22 -28.27
C ILE A 12 16.26 -9.95 -28.73
N LEU A 13 16.59 -8.70 -29.09
CA LEU A 13 17.95 -8.32 -29.51
C LEU A 13 18.96 -8.33 -28.34
N HIS A 14 18.51 -8.04 -27.11
CA HIS A 14 19.38 -8.10 -25.93
C HIS A 14 19.63 -9.56 -25.48
N ALA A 15 18.62 -10.42 -25.54
CA ALA A 15 18.74 -11.83 -25.17
C ALA A 15 19.68 -12.63 -26.10
N GLY A 16 19.69 -12.33 -27.40
CA GLY A 16 20.62 -12.93 -28.36
C GLY A 16 22.10 -12.55 -28.13
N ARG A 17 22.37 -11.39 -27.49
CA ARG A 17 23.73 -10.95 -27.14
C ARG A 17 24.23 -11.48 -25.79
N LEU A 18 23.34 -12.00 -24.94
CA LEU A 18 23.64 -12.43 -23.57
C LEU A 18 23.82 -13.95 -23.39
N GLY A 19 23.78 -14.74 -24.48
CA GLY A 19 23.95 -16.20 -24.41
C GLY A 19 22.81 -16.93 -23.68
N LEU A 20 21.63 -16.33 -23.58
CA LEU A 20 20.49 -16.92 -22.87
C LEU A 20 19.93 -18.13 -23.63
N SER A 21 19.51 -19.16 -22.89
CA SER A 21 18.92 -20.37 -23.46
C SER A 21 17.59 -20.08 -24.18
N ARG A 22 17.27 -20.85 -25.22
CA ARG A 22 16.02 -20.71 -25.98
C ARG A 22 14.77 -20.75 -25.08
N SER A 23 14.79 -21.56 -24.02
CA SER A 23 13.68 -21.68 -23.06
C SER A 23 13.45 -20.40 -22.25
N VAL A 24 14.52 -19.70 -21.87
CA VAL A 24 14.45 -18.41 -21.15
C VAL A 24 13.86 -17.32 -22.05
N VAL A 25 14.29 -17.26 -23.31
CA VAL A 25 13.76 -16.30 -24.29
C VAL A 25 12.28 -16.54 -24.55
N LEU A 26 11.86 -17.80 -24.74
CA LEU A 26 10.46 -18.16 -24.94
C LEU A 26 9.59 -17.78 -23.73
N ARG A 27 10.08 -18.03 -22.51
CA ARG A 27 9.37 -17.65 -21.29
C ARG A 27 9.27 -16.13 -21.13
N HIS A 28 10.33 -15.39 -21.44
CA HIS A 28 10.28 -13.93 -21.45
C HIS A 28 9.19 -13.40 -22.38
N ILE A 29 9.15 -13.89 -23.63
CA ILE A 29 8.15 -13.50 -24.62
C ILE A 29 6.74 -13.86 -24.11
N ARG A 30 6.55 -15.06 -23.56
CA ARG A 30 5.26 -15.49 -22.98
C ARG A 30 4.82 -14.55 -21.86
N ASN A 31 5.71 -14.16 -20.95
CA ASN A 31 5.40 -13.23 -19.87
C ASN A 31 5.01 -11.86 -20.42
N CYS A 32 5.76 -11.31 -21.39
CA CYS A 32 5.44 -10.02 -22.01
C CYS A 32 4.09 -10.02 -22.74
N LEU A 33 3.68 -11.16 -23.32
CA LEU A 33 2.37 -11.31 -23.96
C LEU A 33 1.25 -11.49 -22.94
N ARG A 34 1.49 -12.24 -21.86
CA ARG A 34 0.49 -12.53 -20.82
C ARG A 34 0.27 -11.34 -19.89
N PHE A 35 1.30 -10.54 -19.62
CA PHE A 35 1.28 -9.43 -18.66
C PHE A 35 1.77 -8.12 -19.30
N PRO A 36 0.99 -7.51 -20.21
CA PRO A 36 1.41 -6.30 -20.90
C PRO A 36 1.63 -5.12 -19.94
N GLY A 37 2.83 -4.54 -19.95
CA GLY A 37 3.19 -3.39 -19.10
C GLY A 37 3.82 -3.75 -17.76
N LEU A 38 3.82 -5.03 -17.38
CA LEU A 38 4.58 -5.59 -16.26
C LEU A 38 5.93 -6.10 -16.77
N THR A 39 7.02 -5.59 -16.19
CA THR A 39 8.34 -6.16 -16.47
C THR A 39 8.57 -7.34 -15.54
N MET A 40 8.58 -8.56 -16.06
CA MET A 40 8.80 -9.76 -15.25
C MET A 40 10.01 -10.53 -15.75
N ASP A 41 10.98 -10.74 -14.87
CA ASP A 41 12.16 -11.55 -15.17
C ASP A 41 11.75 -13.01 -15.49
N PRO A 42 12.33 -13.66 -16.51
CA PRO A 42 11.95 -15.03 -16.91
C PRO A 42 12.23 -16.09 -15.83
N SER A 43 13.14 -15.84 -14.90
CA SER A 43 13.40 -16.77 -13.79
C SER A 43 12.34 -16.70 -12.68
N THR A 44 11.41 -15.75 -12.75
CA THR A 44 10.27 -15.66 -11.82
C THR A 44 9.42 -16.91 -11.92
N ASN A 45 9.30 -17.65 -10.82
CA ASN A 45 8.34 -18.72 -10.66
C ASN A 45 6.98 -18.12 -10.32
N HIS A 46 5.94 -18.47 -11.07
CA HIS A 46 4.60 -18.02 -10.74
C HIS A 46 3.52 -19.05 -11.03
N SER A 47 2.57 -19.20 -10.11
CA SER A 47 1.29 -19.87 -10.30
C SER A 47 0.18 -18.87 -9.98
N ILE A 48 -0.69 -18.60 -10.95
CA ILE A 48 -1.72 -17.57 -10.85
C ILE A 48 -3.05 -18.19 -11.24
N GLU A 49 -3.80 -18.58 -10.21
CA GLU A 49 -5.16 -19.13 -10.26
C GLU A 49 -6.21 -18.11 -9.81
N GLY A 50 -5.80 -17.11 -9.01
CA GLY A 50 -6.61 -15.94 -8.66
C GLY A 50 -6.25 -14.69 -9.45
N ASP A 51 -6.46 -13.52 -8.85
CA ASP A 51 -6.36 -12.23 -9.52
C ASP A 51 -4.98 -11.58 -9.34
N LEU A 52 -4.39 -11.17 -10.47
CA LEU A 52 -3.18 -10.36 -10.50
C LEU A 52 -3.48 -9.00 -11.14
N GLU A 53 -3.45 -7.95 -10.32
CA GLU A 53 -3.57 -6.57 -10.75
C GLU A 53 -2.21 -5.87 -10.66
N TYR A 54 -1.86 -5.06 -11.67
CA TYR A 54 -0.60 -4.32 -11.65
C TYR A 54 -0.71 -2.98 -12.36
N GLY A 55 -0.01 -1.98 -11.80
CA GLY A 55 0.18 -0.69 -12.44
C GLY A 55 1.32 -0.69 -13.48
N ILE A 56 1.29 0.29 -14.38
CA ILE A 56 2.34 0.48 -15.38
C ILE A 56 3.69 0.80 -14.72
N GLY A 57 4.78 0.33 -15.33
CA GLY A 57 6.13 0.59 -14.84
C GLY A 57 6.56 -0.30 -13.68
N THR A 58 5.69 -1.23 -13.26
CA THR A 58 6.03 -2.20 -12.23
C THR A 58 6.97 -3.28 -12.76
N ALA A 59 7.94 -3.66 -11.93
CA ALA A 59 8.96 -4.65 -12.26
C ALA A 59 9.08 -5.73 -11.18
N ILE A 60 9.24 -6.98 -11.62
CA ILE A 60 9.50 -8.16 -10.80
C ILE A 60 10.83 -8.77 -11.24
N SER A 61 11.78 -8.81 -10.32
CA SER A 61 13.16 -9.22 -10.56
C SER A 61 13.35 -10.73 -10.50
N ALA A 62 14.57 -11.18 -10.80
CA ALA A 62 14.92 -12.58 -10.92
C ALA A 62 14.60 -13.43 -9.67
N GLY A 63 14.19 -14.68 -9.90
CA GLY A 63 14.03 -15.70 -8.87
C GLY A 63 12.87 -15.49 -7.90
N CYS A 64 11.97 -14.53 -8.15
CA CYS A 64 10.77 -14.35 -7.33
C CYS A 64 9.86 -15.57 -7.39
N ASN A 65 9.10 -15.80 -6.32
CA ASN A 65 8.06 -16.81 -6.22
C ASN A 65 6.70 -16.13 -5.98
N ILE A 66 5.79 -16.23 -6.94
CA ILE A 66 4.47 -15.58 -6.88
C ILE A 66 3.38 -16.65 -6.99
N ILE A 67 2.68 -16.91 -5.90
CA ILE A 67 1.64 -17.94 -5.85
C ILE A 67 0.33 -17.28 -5.46
N ILE A 68 -0.59 -17.16 -6.41
CA ILE A 68 -1.90 -16.57 -6.21
C ILE A 68 -2.93 -17.68 -6.38
N LEU A 69 -3.48 -18.16 -5.27
CA LEU A 69 -4.50 -19.21 -5.27
C LEU A 69 -5.87 -18.69 -5.72
N HIS A 70 -6.77 -19.60 -6.09
CA HIS A 70 -8.14 -19.25 -6.44
C HIS A 70 -8.81 -18.40 -5.35
N GLY A 71 -9.41 -17.28 -5.74
CA GLY A 71 -10.09 -16.35 -4.83
C GLY A 71 -9.18 -15.40 -4.06
N ALA A 72 -7.86 -15.49 -4.24
CA ALA A 72 -6.90 -14.53 -3.69
C ALA A 72 -6.53 -13.46 -4.73
N THR A 73 -6.13 -12.28 -4.24
CA THR A 73 -5.71 -11.16 -5.08
C THR A 73 -4.31 -10.68 -4.71
N LEU A 74 -3.44 -10.54 -5.70
CA LEU A 74 -2.21 -9.73 -5.59
C LEU A 74 -2.39 -8.46 -6.41
N ARG A 75 -2.29 -7.30 -5.75
CA ARG A 75 -2.32 -5.99 -6.39
C ARG A 75 -0.99 -5.27 -6.20
N LEU A 76 -0.39 -4.89 -7.32
CA LEU A 76 0.80 -4.04 -7.37
C LEU A 76 0.42 -2.67 -7.94
N GLY A 77 0.78 -1.59 -7.26
CA GLY A 77 0.62 -0.23 -7.75
C GLY A 77 1.47 0.04 -9.00
N ARG A 78 1.46 1.29 -9.47
CA ARG A 78 2.33 1.78 -10.55
C ARG A 78 3.76 1.92 -10.05
N GLY A 79 4.74 1.69 -10.91
CA GLY A 79 6.15 1.93 -10.59
C GLY A 79 6.68 1.11 -9.39
N CYS A 80 6.03 0.00 -9.04
CA CYS A 80 6.52 -0.84 -7.95
C CYS A 80 7.78 -1.59 -8.38
N TYR A 81 8.71 -1.77 -7.46
CA TYR A 81 9.90 -2.60 -7.68
C TYR A 81 9.90 -3.79 -6.73
N ILE A 82 9.80 -4.99 -7.28
CA ILE A 82 9.94 -6.25 -6.54
C ILE A 82 11.34 -6.81 -6.84
N GLY A 83 12.17 -6.83 -5.80
CA GLY A 83 13.56 -7.28 -5.81
C GLY A 83 13.70 -8.78 -6.04
N ARG A 84 14.94 -9.28 -6.00
CA ARG A 84 15.26 -10.66 -6.36
C ARG A 84 14.82 -11.63 -5.27
N SER A 85 14.37 -12.82 -5.67
CA SER A 85 13.99 -13.88 -4.72
C SER A 85 12.96 -13.45 -3.68
N VAL A 86 12.07 -12.50 -4.02
CA VAL A 86 10.94 -12.14 -3.18
C VAL A 86 9.85 -13.19 -3.31
N GLU A 87 9.22 -13.54 -2.20
CA GLU A 87 8.05 -14.41 -2.17
C GLU A 87 6.79 -13.61 -1.86
N LEU A 88 5.79 -13.71 -2.75
CA LEU A 88 4.47 -13.10 -2.59
C LEU A 88 3.41 -14.20 -2.71
N GLY A 89 2.71 -14.46 -1.60
CA GLY A 89 1.68 -15.51 -1.53
C GLY A 89 0.43 -15.03 -0.80
N PRO A 90 -0.50 -14.31 -1.45
CA PRO A 90 -1.74 -13.89 -0.80
C PRO A 90 -2.61 -15.08 -0.38
N SER A 91 -3.14 -15.07 0.84
CA SER A 91 -4.19 -16.03 1.26
C SER A 91 -5.59 -15.51 0.92
N GLY A 92 -5.85 -14.23 1.17
CA GLY A 92 -6.96 -13.48 0.60
C GLY A 92 -6.45 -12.33 -0.26
N ARG A 93 -5.59 -11.46 0.30
CA ARG A 93 -5.16 -10.25 -0.40
C ARG A 93 -3.79 -9.73 0.03
N ILE A 94 -2.93 -9.49 -0.96
CA ILE A 94 -1.75 -8.62 -0.82
C ILE A 94 -1.92 -7.39 -1.70
N GLU A 95 -1.80 -6.20 -1.10
CA GLU A 95 -1.81 -4.92 -1.81
C GLU A 95 -0.54 -4.14 -1.56
N ILE A 96 0.10 -3.69 -2.63
CA ILE A 96 1.29 -2.84 -2.57
C ILE A 96 1.00 -1.56 -3.35
N GLY A 97 1.05 -0.42 -2.66
CA GLY A 97 0.77 0.89 -3.24
C GLY A 97 1.81 1.38 -4.24
N ASP A 98 1.45 2.39 -5.02
CA ASP A 98 2.31 3.00 -6.06
C ASP A 98 3.69 3.39 -5.53
N ASN A 99 4.70 3.22 -6.38
CA ASN A 99 6.10 3.61 -6.15
C ASN A 99 6.71 3.01 -4.88
N THR A 100 6.19 1.87 -4.43
CA THR A 100 6.77 1.10 -3.32
C THR A 100 7.81 0.12 -3.84
N SER A 101 8.92 -0.01 -3.10
CA SER A 101 9.99 -0.96 -3.39
C SER A 101 10.09 -2.01 -2.30
N ILE A 102 10.20 -3.27 -2.72
CA ILE A 102 10.46 -4.42 -1.85
C ILE A 102 11.77 -5.03 -2.29
N GLN A 103 12.79 -4.94 -1.44
CA GLN A 103 14.13 -5.44 -1.77
C GLN A 103 14.23 -6.95 -1.56
N ASP A 104 15.35 -7.49 -2.06
CA ASP A 104 15.57 -8.93 -2.23
C ASP A 104 15.25 -9.78 -1.00
N ARG A 105 14.78 -11.00 -1.27
CA ARG A 105 14.54 -12.08 -0.29
C ARG A 105 13.52 -11.75 0.80
N SER A 106 12.74 -10.69 0.60
CA SER A 106 11.58 -10.41 1.45
C SER A 106 10.47 -11.43 1.18
N ILE A 107 9.71 -11.77 2.22
CA ILE A 107 8.65 -12.78 2.17
C ILE A 107 7.38 -12.17 2.73
N LEU A 108 6.36 -12.05 1.89
CA LEU A 108 5.03 -11.56 2.25
C LEU A 108 4.02 -12.67 1.94
N VAL A 109 3.50 -13.33 2.98
CA VAL A 109 2.56 -14.45 2.85
C VAL A 109 1.32 -14.23 3.71
N GLY A 110 0.15 -14.53 3.15
CA GLY A 110 -1.15 -14.24 3.76
C GLY A 110 -1.67 -12.84 3.38
N ASP A 111 -2.32 -12.15 4.30
CA ASP A 111 -2.95 -10.85 4.06
C ASP A 111 -2.06 -9.67 4.49
N VAL A 112 -1.67 -8.82 3.53
CA VAL A 112 -0.77 -7.69 3.76
C VAL A 112 -1.21 -6.49 2.92
N SER A 113 -1.32 -5.31 3.54
CA SER A 113 -1.56 -4.05 2.85
C SER A 113 -0.39 -3.10 3.10
N ILE A 114 0.23 -2.60 2.02
CA ILE A 114 1.35 -1.65 2.08
C ILE A 114 0.98 -0.42 1.27
N GLY A 115 1.13 0.76 1.89
CA GLY A 115 0.88 2.04 1.28
C GLY A 115 1.85 2.39 0.14
N ARG A 116 1.66 3.57 -0.42
CA ARG A 116 2.49 4.13 -1.49
C ARG A 116 3.83 4.62 -0.95
N TYR A 117 4.82 4.72 -1.83
CA TYR A 117 6.13 5.30 -1.53
C TYR A 117 6.87 4.63 -0.35
N CYS A 118 6.60 3.35 -0.09
CA CYS A 118 7.29 2.61 0.96
C CYS A 118 8.61 2.02 0.45
N MET A 119 9.53 1.79 1.38
CA MET A 119 10.80 1.13 1.12
C MET A 119 10.96 -0.03 2.10
N LEU A 120 10.85 -1.26 1.62
CA LEU A 120 11.14 -2.46 2.38
C LEU A 120 12.55 -2.92 2.02
N SER A 121 13.45 -2.99 2.99
CA SER A 121 14.82 -3.44 2.79
C SER A 121 14.90 -4.97 2.64
N LEU A 122 16.11 -5.50 2.61
CA LEU A 122 16.38 -6.92 2.34
C LEU A 122 15.81 -7.80 3.45
N ASN A 123 15.34 -9.01 3.08
CA ASN A 123 14.87 -10.03 4.01
C ASN A 123 13.76 -9.57 4.99
N VAL A 124 12.86 -8.67 4.57
CA VAL A 124 11.72 -8.30 5.41
C VAL A 124 10.70 -9.45 5.42
N LEU A 125 10.24 -9.85 6.60
CA LEU A 125 9.25 -10.91 6.78
C LEU A 125 7.92 -10.33 7.26
N MET A 126 6.85 -10.62 6.53
CA MET A 126 5.47 -10.33 6.92
C MET A 126 4.63 -11.57 6.67
N THR A 127 4.14 -12.20 7.73
CA THR A 127 3.18 -13.30 7.63
C THR A 127 2.02 -13.03 8.55
N SER A 128 0.80 -13.09 8.02
CA SER A 128 -0.43 -12.82 8.79
C SER A 128 -0.98 -14.06 9.51
N GLY A 129 -0.43 -15.25 9.24
CA GLY A 129 -0.84 -16.49 9.88
C GLY A 129 -0.54 -16.54 11.37
N VAL A 130 -1.46 -17.09 12.16
CA VAL A 130 -1.35 -17.26 13.60
C VAL A 130 -1.57 -18.72 13.97
N HIS A 131 -0.59 -19.33 14.62
CA HIS A 131 -0.72 -20.68 15.17
C HIS A 131 -0.97 -20.62 16.67
N TYR A 132 -1.93 -21.42 17.15
CA TYR A 132 -2.23 -21.53 18.57
C TYR A 132 -1.32 -22.56 19.22
N TYR A 133 -0.77 -22.23 20.39
CA TYR A 133 0.17 -23.10 21.10
C TYR A 133 -0.26 -23.42 22.53
N ASP A 134 -1.05 -22.55 23.14
CA ASP A 134 -1.45 -22.56 24.54
C ASP A 134 -2.92 -22.95 24.77
N ARG A 135 -3.74 -22.99 23.71
CA ARG A 135 -5.19 -23.21 23.80
C ARG A 135 -5.55 -24.64 24.18
N TRP A 136 -4.88 -25.63 23.59
CA TRP A 136 -5.04 -27.05 23.92
C TRP A 136 -3.68 -27.67 24.20
N PRO A 137 -3.05 -27.37 25.35
CA PRO A 137 -1.66 -27.71 25.63
C PRO A 137 -1.41 -29.23 25.77
N HIS A 138 -2.48 -30.04 25.82
CA HIS A 138 -2.40 -31.50 25.81
C HIS A 138 -2.29 -32.09 24.39
N LEU A 139 -2.46 -31.29 23.34
CA LEU A 139 -2.30 -31.68 21.95
C LEU A 139 -0.97 -31.15 21.38
N LEU A 140 -0.42 -31.87 20.41
CA LEU A 140 0.69 -31.37 19.59
C LEU A 140 0.25 -30.09 18.85
N ILE A 141 1.15 -29.12 18.68
CA ILE A 141 0.87 -27.85 17.98
C ILE A 141 0.17 -28.07 16.63
N ARG A 142 0.66 -29.03 15.84
CA ARG A 142 0.07 -29.36 14.53
C ARG A 142 -1.37 -29.89 14.61
N ASP A 143 -1.72 -30.60 15.69
CA ASP A 143 -3.08 -31.08 15.90
C ASP A 143 -3.98 -29.97 16.45
N GLN A 144 -3.42 -29.00 17.19
CA GLN A 144 -4.15 -27.78 17.59
C GLN A 144 -4.60 -26.98 16.35
N ASP A 145 -3.79 -26.87 15.30
CA ASP A 145 -4.19 -26.17 14.06
C ASP A 145 -5.41 -26.80 13.40
N LYS A 146 -5.56 -28.14 13.40
CA LYS A 146 -6.75 -28.79 12.84
C LYS A 146 -8.02 -28.35 13.56
N MET A 147 -7.95 -28.26 14.88
CA MET A 147 -9.06 -27.79 15.72
C MET A 147 -9.45 -26.34 15.41
N VAL A 148 -8.49 -25.51 14.98
CA VAL A 148 -8.76 -24.13 14.55
C VAL A 148 -9.55 -24.09 13.26
N PHE A 149 -9.27 -24.97 12.30
CA PHE A 149 -9.98 -25.01 11.02
C PHE A 149 -11.42 -25.52 11.14
N ASP A 150 -11.69 -26.36 12.14
CA ASP A 150 -13.04 -26.86 12.44
C ASP A 150 -13.92 -25.83 13.17
N ASP A 151 -13.32 -24.79 13.77
CA ASP A 151 -14.02 -23.69 14.44
C ASP A 151 -14.07 -22.44 13.54
N PRO A 152 -15.26 -22.01 13.07
CA PRO A 152 -15.38 -20.86 12.18
C PRO A 152 -14.83 -19.53 12.75
N VAL A 153 -14.94 -19.32 14.06
CA VAL A 153 -14.48 -18.10 14.74
C VAL A 153 -12.96 -18.10 14.84
N LEU A 154 -12.35 -19.24 15.16
CA LEU A 154 -10.90 -19.35 15.23
C LEU A 154 -10.26 -19.32 13.86
N ARG A 155 -10.87 -19.99 12.88
CA ARG A 155 -10.45 -19.93 11.48
C ARG A 155 -10.44 -18.51 10.95
N ALA A 156 -11.45 -17.70 11.28
CA ALA A 156 -11.50 -16.28 10.89
C ALA A 156 -10.37 -15.43 11.53
N LYS A 157 -9.83 -15.85 12.68
CA LYS A 157 -8.73 -15.18 13.38
C LYS A 157 -7.35 -15.78 13.09
N HIS A 158 -7.30 -16.85 12.31
CA HIS A 158 -6.07 -17.57 11.96
C HIS A 158 -5.20 -16.80 10.95
N SER A 159 -5.78 -15.80 10.26
CA SER A 159 -5.07 -14.77 9.50
C SER A 159 -5.43 -13.40 10.05
N GLN A 160 -4.44 -12.57 10.36
CA GLN A 160 -4.63 -11.19 10.79
C GLN A 160 -3.84 -10.26 9.90
N MET A 161 -4.54 -9.45 9.10
CA MET A 161 -3.95 -8.56 8.11
C MET A 161 -2.90 -7.65 8.73
N ILE A 162 -1.72 -7.61 8.11
CA ILE A 162 -0.67 -6.63 8.43
C ILE A 162 -0.92 -5.39 7.58
N THR A 163 -0.91 -4.20 8.19
CA THR A 163 -1.15 -2.93 7.49
C THR A 163 0.04 -1.99 7.67
N VAL A 164 0.59 -1.48 6.57
CA VAL A 164 1.68 -0.50 6.54
C VAL A 164 1.19 0.75 5.81
N GLY A 165 1.19 1.89 6.49
CA GLY A 165 0.82 3.18 5.90
C GLY A 165 1.81 3.67 4.84
N GLU A 166 1.51 4.80 4.21
CA GLU A 166 2.39 5.40 3.17
C GLU A 166 3.75 5.87 3.74
N ASP A 167 4.75 6.05 2.88
CA ASP A 167 6.07 6.62 3.23
C ASP A 167 6.80 5.87 4.37
N CYS A 168 6.55 4.57 4.54
CA CYS A 168 7.23 3.79 5.57
C CYS A 168 8.58 3.25 5.06
N TRP A 169 9.58 3.24 5.93
CA TRP A 169 10.84 2.54 5.72
C TRP A 169 10.96 1.36 6.67
N ILE A 170 11.00 0.15 6.11
CA ILE A 170 11.16 -1.09 6.87
C ILE A 170 12.60 -1.59 6.72
N GLY A 171 13.35 -1.59 7.81
CA GLY A 171 14.76 -1.96 7.86
C GLY A 171 15.02 -3.43 7.53
N MET A 172 16.28 -3.73 7.19
CA MET A 172 16.71 -5.08 6.80
C MET A 172 16.43 -6.10 7.91
N ASN A 173 16.00 -7.30 7.53
CA ASN A 173 15.66 -8.41 8.44
C ASN A 173 14.55 -8.08 9.47
N ALA A 174 13.77 -7.01 9.27
CA ALA A 174 12.67 -6.73 10.18
C ALA A 174 11.54 -7.76 9.99
N VAL A 175 10.91 -8.13 11.10
CA VAL A 175 9.75 -9.02 11.13
C VAL A 175 8.55 -8.22 11.62
N ILE A 176 7.46 -8.23 10.85
CA ILE A 176 6.20 -7.61 11.26
C ILE A 176 5.21 -8.73 11.60
N MET A 177 4.72 -8.74 12.84
CA MET A 177 3.83 -9.79 13.33
C MET A 177 2.40 -9.63 12.80
N PRO A 178 1.61 -10.73 12.74
CA PRO A 178 0.21 -10.69 12.37
C PRO A 178 -0.60 -9.60 13.08
N GLY A 179 -1.52 -8.97 12.35
CA GLY A 179 -2.46 -7.98 12.90
C GLY A 179 -1.88 -6.59 13.19
N VAL A 180 -0.57 -6.38 13.01
CA VAL A 180 0.09 -5.11 13.30
C VAL A 180 -0.25 -4.05 12.25
N THR A 181 -0.60 -2.85 12.72
CA THR A 181 -0.73 -1.62 11.93
C THR A 181 0.45 -0.68 12.17
N ILE A 182 1.19 -0.38 11.11
CA ILE A 182 2.29 0.60 11.09
C ILE A 182 1.77 1.89 10.46
N GLY A 183 1.69 2.98 11.24
CA GLY A 183 1.23 4.27 10.77
C GLY A 183 2.13 4.88 9.69
N ARG A 184 1.58 5.84 8.92
CA ARG A 184 2.31 6.55 7.86
C ARG A 184 3.65 7.09 8.33
N GLY A 185 4.66 7.03 7.47
CA GLY A 185 5.94 7.67 7.71
C GLY A 185 6.80 6.96 8.76
N CYS A 186 6.42 5.78 9.25
CA CYS A 186 7.21 5.07 10.25
C CYS A 186 8.55 4.59 9.70
N VAL A 187 9.54 4.50 10.58
CA VAL A 187 10.85 3.89 10.30
C VAL A 187 11.07 2.73 11.26
N ILE A 188 11.25 1.55 10.71
CA ILE A 188 11.55 0.33 11.47
C ILE A 188 13.04 0.04 11.32
N GLY A 189 13.75 -0.04 12.45
CA GLY A 189 15.17 -0.38 12.46
C GLY A 189 15.43 -1.80 11.96
N ALA A 190 16.66 -2.05 11.51
CA ALA A 190 17.07 -3.38 11.08
C ALA A 190 16.97 -4.40 12.24
N ASN A 191 16.66 -5.66 11.91
CA ASN A 191 16.44 -6.78 12.83
C ASN A 191 15.37 -6.54 13.91
N ALA A 192 14.47 -5.57 13.73
CA ALA A 192 13.39 -5.33 14.67
C ALA A 192 12.25 -6.35 14.51
N VAL A 193 11.59 -6.71 15.61
CA VAL A 193 10.37 -7.54 15.59
C VAL A 193 9.21 -6.69 16.09
N VAL A 194 8.34 -6.25 15.18
CA VAL A 194 7.21 -5.38 15.51
C VAL A 194 6.03 -6.24 15.93
N THR A 195 5.68 -6.17 17.21
CA THR A 195 4.63 -6.99 17.85
C THR A 195 3.37 -6.21 18.22
N SER A 196 3.33 -4.91 17.93
CA SER A 196 2.23 -4.01 18.29
C SER A 196 2.19 -2.83 17.33
N ASP A 197 1.00 -2.23 17.20
CA ASP A 197 0.78 -1.07 16.34
C ASP A 197 1.75 0.08 16.65
N LEU A 198 2.13 0.81 15.60
CA LEU A 198 3.03 1.95 15.68
C LEU A 198 2.32 3.23 15.22
N PRO A 199 2.30 4.29 16.06
CA PRO A 199 1.73 5.57 15.66
C PRO A 199 2.46 6.18 14.46
N PRO A 200 1.80 7.01 13.64
CA PRO A 200 2.42 7.69 12.51
C PRO A 200 3.73 8.40 12.87
N TYR A 201 4.67 8.38 11.93
CA TYR A 201 5.97 9.04 12.02
C TYR A 201 6.84 8.56 13.17
N SER A 202 6.55 7.38 13.75
CA SER A 202 7.40 6.78 14.78
C SER A 202 8.67 6.18 14.18
N VAL A 203 9.74 6.18 14.96
CA VAL A 203 10.95 5.40 14.69
C VAL A 203 11.04 4.31 15.76
N ALA A 204 10.98 3.05 15.35
CA ALA A 204 10.96 1.91 16.26
C ALA A 204 12.06 0.90 15.95
N THR A 205 12.65 0.28 16.98
CA THR A 205 13.69 -0.75 16.83
C THR A 205 13.69 -1.72 18.03
N GLY A 206 14.37 -2.85 17.90
CA GLY A 206 14.51 -3.86 18.96
C GLY A 206 13.58 -5.06 18.81
N VAL A 207 13.68 -5.98 19.77
CA VAL A 207 12.90 -7.22 19.85
C VAL A 207 12.38 -7.38 21.30
N PRO A 208 11.11 -7.10 21.58
CA PRO A 208 10.11 -6.50 20.68
C PRO A 208 10.46 -5.04 20.36
N ALA A 209 10.04 -4.57 19.18
CA ALA A 209 10.29 -3.22 18.72
C ALA A 209 9.62 -2.19 19.63
N LYS A 210 10.36 -1.16 20.04
CA LYS A 210 9.86 -0.02 20.82
C LYS A 210 10.11 1.28 20.08
N VAL A 211 9.18 2.22 20.19
CA VAL A 211 9.36 3.58 19.67
C VAL A 211 10.48 4.26 20.46
N ILE A 212 11.55 4.64 19.76
CA ILE A 212 12.72 5.31 20.36
C ILE A 212 12.72 6.82 20.10
N LYS A 213 12.05 7.27 19.04
CA LYS A 213 11.83 8.69 18.71
C LYS A 213 10.71 8.84 17.70
N ARG A 214 10.33 10.09 17.40
CA ARG A 214 9.44 10.43 16.29
C ARG A 214 10.23 11.19 15.22
N ARG A 215 9.94 10.95 13.93
CA ARG A 215 10.49 11.73 12.80
C ARG A 215 10.02 13.18 12.86
N LEU A 216 8.77 13.38 13.25
CA LEU A 216 8.17 14.70 13.47
C LEU A 216 7.19 14.61 14.65
N ASN A 217 6.94 15.74 15.30
CA ASN A 217 5.89 15.83 16.31
C ASN A 217 4.53 15.84 15.61
N PHE A 218 3.97 14.65 15.36
CA PHE A 218 2.70 14.51 14.66
C PHE A 218 1.56 15.03 15.54
N SER A 219 1.14 16.25 15.28
CA SER A 219 0.11 16.97 15.99
C SER A 219 -0.79 17.67 14.97
N PRO A 220 -1.81 16.96 14.46
CA PRO A 220 -2.78 17.51 13.52
C PRO A 220 -3.26 18.90 13.95
N PRO A 221 -3.25 19.92 13.07
CA PRO A 221 -3.81 21.23 13.39
C PRO A 221 -5.35 21.21 13.20
N LYS A 222 -6.03 22.21 13.74
CA LYS A 222 -7.47 22.42 13.47
C LYS A 222 -7.73 22.88 12.04
N ARG A 223 -6.75 23.51 11.40
CA ARG A 223 -6.82 23.97 10.00
C ARG A 223 -5.54 23.58 9.27
N ILE A 224 -5.72 23.00 8.09
CA ILE A 224 -4.67 22.60 7.15
C ILE A 224 -4.81 23.48 5.91
N ASP A 225 -3.70 24.06 5.46
CA ASP A 225 -3.57 24.83 4.23
C ASP A 225 -2.51 24.18 3.33
N TRP A 226 -2.86 23.94 2.07
CA TRP A 226 -1.97 23.30 1.08
C TRP A 226 -0.71 24.11 0.76
N ILE A 227 -0.65 25.40 1.12
CA ILE A 227 0.52 26.24 0.91
C ILE A 227 1.59 25.98 1.97
N ASP A 228 1.18 25.58 3.19
CA ASP A 228 2.10 25.35 4.30
C ASP A 228 2.71 23.94 4.23
N GLU A 229 3.97 23.88 3.78
CA GLU A 229 4.71 22.60 3.65
C GLU A 229 4.85 21.85 4.97
N THR A 230 4.79 22.53 6.12
CA THR A 230 4.85 21.88 7.43
C THR A 230 3.58 21.06 7.74
N GLN A 231 2.50 21.28 6.98
CA GLN A 231 1.20 20.64 7.19
C GLN A 231 0.92 19.48 6.21
N TYR A 232 1.82 19.22 5.25
CA TYR A 232 1.71 18.09 4.31
C TYR A 232 1.54 16.72 4.97
N PRO A 233 2.14 16.45 6.15
CA PRO A 233 1.87 15.22 6.89
C PRO A 233 0.39 14.95 7.22
N TYR A 234 -0.44 15.98 7.24
CA TYR A 234 -1.86 15.93 7.63
C TYR A 234 -2.82 15.76 6.44
N PHE A 235 -2.33 16.00 5.22
CA PHE A 235 -2.85 15.36 4.01
C PHE A 235 -2.42 13.89 4.04
N TYR A 236 -3.10 13.14 4.93
CA TYR A 236 -2.58 11.94 5.57
C TYR A 236 -2.37 10.77 4.63
N ALA A 237 -3.28 10.46 3.70
CA ALA A 237 -3.07 9.37 2.75
C ALA A 237 -3.77 9.65 1.42
N GLY A 238 -3.30 9.07 0.32
CA GLY A 238 -3.97 9.14 -0.99
C GLY A 238 -3.80 10.47 -1.73
N PHE A 239 -2.88 11.32 -1.29
CA PHE A 239 -2.53 12.58 -1.93
C PHE A 239 -1.24 12.47 -2.76
N GLU A 240 -1.22 13.15 -3.90
CA GLU A 240 -0.04 13.28 -4.77
C GLU A 240 0.95 14.30 -4.17
N LEU A 241 1.86 13.80 -3.33
CA LEU A 241 2.77 14.61 -2.49
C LEU A 241 4.27 14.40 -2.77
N SER A 242 4.64 13.54 -3.72
CA SER A 242 6.03 13.46 -4.18
C SER A 242 6.49 14.83 -4.70
N ARG A 243 7.80 15.05 -4.75
CA ARG A 243 8.35 16.35 -5.19
C ARG A 243 7.81 16.75 -6.57
N ALA A 244 7.85 15.83 -7.54
CA ALA A 244 7.37 16.08 -8.90
C ALA A 244 5.84 16.32 -8.95
N GLU A 245 5.06 15.54 -8.18
CA GLU A 245 3.62 15.75 -8.06
C GLU A 245 3.29 17.13 -7.48
N ARG A 246 3.96 17.54 -6.39
CA ARG A 246 3.76 18.85 -5.78
C ARG A 246 4.10 19.98 -6.74
N GLU A 247 5.21 19.87 -7.48
CA GLU A 247 5.58 20.84 -8.50
C GLU A 247 4.51 20.97 -9.59
N SER A 248 3.93 19.84 -10.04
CA SER A 248 2.81 19.83 -11.00
C SER A 248 1.53 20.44 -10.42
N ASN A 249 1.26 20.19 -9.14
CA ASN A 249 0.03 20.60 -8.46
C ASN A 249 -0.01 22.09 -8.11
N ARG A 250 1.12 22.80 -8.10
CA ARG A 250 1.17 24.24 -7.75
C ARG A 250 0.23 25.11 -8.58
N GLY A 251 0.10 24.84 -9.87
CA GLY A 251 -0.79 25.60 -10.76
C GLY A 251 -2.28 25.38 -10.49
N MET A 252 -2.64 24.33 -9.73
CA MET A 252 -4.02 23.94 -9.47
C MET A 252 -4.60 24.56 -8.20
N GLY A 253 -3.76 25.09 -7.32
CA GLY A 253 -4.16 25.72 -6.07
C GLY A 253 -4.49 24.74 -4.95
N GLY A 254 -3.94 23.52 -4.95
CA GLY A 254 -4.18 22.49 -3.92
C GLY A 254 -3.45 21.18 -4.18
N HIS A 255 -3.60 20.20 -3.30
CA HIS A 255 -3.09 18.84 -3.50
C HIS A 255 -4.12 17.94 -4.16
N VAL A 256 -3.67 17.12 -5.10
CA VAL A 256 -4.54 16.18 -5.84
C VAL A 256 -4.72 14.91 -5.03
N ALA A 257 -5.97 14.45 -4.93
CA ALA A 257 -6.35 13.17 -4.36
C ALA A 257 -7.07 12.31 -5.40
N ARG A 258 -6.81 10.99 -5.40
CA ARG A 258 -7.42 10.05 -6.36
C ARG A 258 -7.96 8.81 -5.68
N ASN A 259 -9.16 8.37 -6.11
CA ASN A 259 -9.89 7.19 -5.64
C ASN A 259 -10.26 7.20 -4.16
N ARG A 260 -9.27 7.25 -3.26
CA ARG A 260 -9.44 7.32 -1.81
C ARG A 260 -8.34 8.18 -1.22
N PHE A 261 -8.69 8.98 -0.24
CA PHE A 261 -7.72 9.76 0.51
C PHE A 261 -8.17 9.90 1.95
N ALA A 262 -7.24 10.30 2.81
CA ALA A 262 -7.51 10.54 4.20
C ALA A 262 -6.83 11.83 4.65
N VAL A 263 -7.52 12.62 5.46
CA VAL A 263 -6.99 13.83 6.10
C VAL A 263 -7.02 13.66 7.60
N TRP A 264 -6.08 14.29 8.30
CA TRP A 264 -6.00 14.20 9.75
C TRP A 264 -5.91 15.59 10.36
N VAL A 265 -7.00 16.01 10.99
CA VAL A 265 -7.11 17.29 11.72
C VAL A 265 -7.25 17.02 13.22
N ASP A 266 -6.99 18.02 14.05
CA ASP A 266 -7.30 17.95 15.48
C ASP A 266 -8.83 17.87 15.68
N GLY A 267 -9.27 16.70 16.14
CA GLY A 267 -10.67 16.38 16.40
C GLY A 267 -11.05 16.35 17.87
N GLU A 268 -10.25 16.88 18.81
CA GLU A 268 -10.56 16.77 20.25
C GLU A 268 -11.96 17.25 20.60
N GLN A 269 -12.49 18.24 19.88
CA GLN A 269 -13.84 18.77 20.05
C GLN A 269 -14.66 18.87 18.77
N ALA A 270 -14.05 18.67 17.60
CA ALA A 270 -14.72 18.85 16.32
C ALA A 270 -15.68 17.69 16.03
N ARG A 271 -16.83 18.04 15.45
CA ARG A 271 -17.86 17.07 15.01
C ARG A 271 -17.97 17.01 13.51
N GLU A 272 -17.47 18.03 12.83
CA GLU A 272 -17.44 18.08 11.38
C GLU A 272 -16.03 18.40 10.89
N ILE A 273 -15.74 17.94 9.68
CA ILE A 273 -14.62 18.40 8.89
C ILE A 273 -15.15 19.10 7.67
N CYS A 274 -14.52 20.20 7.30
CA CYS A 274 -14.83 20.90 6.08
C CYS A 274 -13.61 20.93 5.16
N LEU A 275 -13.86 20.68 3.89
CA LEU A 275 -12.87 20.62 2.82
C LEU A 275 -13.16 21.73 1.81
N THR A 276 -12.17 22.57 1.49
CA THR A 276 -12.20 23.40 0.29
C THR A 276 -11.62 22.59 -0.87
N LEU A 277 -12.46 22.28 -1.84
CA LEU A 277 -12.11 21.38 -2.93
C LEU A 277 -12.80 21.74 -4.25
N ARG A 278 -12.31 21.15 -5.34
CA ARG A 278 -12.93 21.18 -6.67
C ARG A 278 -12.53 19.94 -7.46
N ALA A 279 -13.25 19.63 -8.53
CA ALA A 279 -12.89 18.57 -9.46
C ALA A 279 -11.60 18.92 -10.23
N PHE A 280 -10.82 17.89 -10.58
CA PHE A 280 -9.52 18.05 -11.26
C PHE A 280 -9.66 18.44 -12.74
N ASP A 281 -10.66 17.91 -13.46
CA ASP A 281 -10.71 17.85 -14.92
C ASP A 281 -12.07 18.22 -15.54
N GLY A 282 -12.91 18.98 -14.85
CA GLY A 282 -14.21 19.41 -15.37
C GLY A 282 -15.30 18.33 -15.35
N GLU A 283 -14.95 17.10 -14.95
CA GLU A 283 -15.92 16.07 -14.58
C GLU A 283 -16.51 16.38 -13.20
N THR A 284 -17.64 15.75 -12.87
CA THR A 284 -18.33 15.97 -11.58
C THR A 284 -18.30 14.71 -10.73
N PRO A 285 -17.22 14.49 -9.95
CA PRO A 285 -17.13 13.31 -9.12
C PRO A 285 -18.02 13.38 -7.89
N VAL A 286 -18.33 12.20 -7.35
CA VAL A 286 -19.03 12.07 -6.07
C VAL A 286 -17.99 11.85 -4.99
N LEU A 287 -17.92 12.74 -4.01
CA LEU A 287 -17.13 12.55 -2.81
C LEU A 287 -17.98 11.89 -1.73
N GLU A 288 -17.48 10.80 -1.17
CA GLU A 288 -18.18 9.97 -0.20
C GLU A 288 -17.42 9.91 1.14
N HIS A 289 -18.16 10.01 2.24
CA HIS A 289 -17.65 9.83 3.60
C HIS A 289 -18.76 9.25 4.49
N GLY A 290 -18.57 8.02 4.98
CA GLY A 290 -19.63 7.32 5.71
C GLY A 290 -20.88 7.17 4.86
N ALA A 291 -22.00 7.74 5.29
CA ALA A 291 -23.25 7.78 4.53
C ALA A 291 -23.43 9.05 3.68
N ALA A 292 -22.53 10.03 3.79
CA ALA A 292 -22.62 11.28 3.06
C ALA A 292 -22.02 11.12 1.66
N CYS A 293 -22.74 11.61 0.64
CA CYS A 293 -22.30 11.67 -0.74
C CYS A 293 -22.53 13.08 -1.28
N VAL A 294 -21.50 13.74 -1.79
CA VAL A 294 -21.55 15.13 -2.26
C VAL A 294 -20.98 15.22 -3.67
N GLN A 295 -21.74 15.80 -4.60
CA GLN A 295 -21.26 16.05 -5.96
C GLN A 295 -20.29 17.24 -5.97
N ILE A 296 -19.14 17.06 -6.60
CA ILE A 296 -18.08 18.06 -6.67
C ILE A 296 -18.09 18.72 -8.04
N SER A 297 -18.19 20.05 -8.07
CA SER A 297 -18.09 20.84 -9.31
C SER A 297 -16.64 21.16 -9.66
N ASP A 298 -16.43 21.72 -10.84
CA ASP A 298 -15.15 22.27 -11.30
C ASP A 298 -14.75 23.59 -10.60
N LYS A 299 -15.69 24.20 -9.86
CA LYS A 299 -15.48 25.40 -9.05
C LYS A 299 -15.11 25.04 -7.61
N TRP A 300 -14.38 25.94 -6.97
CA TRP A 300 -14.09 25.83 -5.55
C TRP A 300 -15.37 25.86 -4.73
N GLN A 301 -15.52 24.85 -3.89
CA GLN A 301 -16.65 24.71 -2.97
C GLN A 301 -16.17 24.21 -1.62
N GLU A 302 -16.94 24.53 -0.60
CA GLU A 302 -16.74 24.02 0.76
C GLU A 302 -17.74 22.89 1.00
N CYS A 303 -17.23 21.72 1.39
CA CYS A 303 -18.06 20.56 1.69
C CYS A 303 -17.83 20.14 3.14
N ARG A 304 -18.93 19.93 3.89
CA ARG A 304 -18.88 19.53 5.30
C ARG A 304 -19.29 18.07 5.45
N PHE A 305 -18.57 17.37 6.31
CA PHE A 305 -18.79 15.97 6.60
C PHE A 305 -18.72 15.74 8.10
N SER A 306 -19.67 15.02 8.65
CA SER A 306 -19.61 14.59 10.04
C SER A 306 -18.46 13.61 10.22
N ILE A 307 -17.64 13.81 11.25
CA ILE A 307 -16.51 12.93 11.57
C ILE A 307 -16.80 12.12 12.83
N GLY A 308 -16.26 10.90 12.84
CA GLY A 308 -16.45 9.94 13.92
C GLY A 308 -15.49 10.13 15.11
N ALA A 309 -15.03 9.01 15.66
CA ALA A 309 -14.23 8.96 16.87
C ALA A 309 -12.91 9.75 16.79
N ARG A 310 -12.51 10.32 17.92
CA ARG A 310 -11.30 11.14 18.10
C ARG A 310 -10.03 10.38 17.73
N GLY A 311 -9.06 11.10 17.16
CA GLY A 311 -7.70 10.58 16.96
C GLY A 311 -7.52 9.63 15.78
N MET A 312 -8.46 9.57 14.84
CA MET A 312 -8.35 8.82 13.59
C MET A 312 -8.46 9.75 12.38
N PRO A 313 -7.79 9.44 11.26
CA PRO A 313 -7.94 10.20 10.04
C PRO A 313 -9.35 10.01 9.45
N ALA A 314 -9.90 11.07 8.87
CA ALA A 314 -11.15 11.02 8.12
C ALA A 314 -10.88 10.48 6.71
N ASN A 315 -11.46 9.32 6.39
CA ASN A 315 -11.28 8.64 5.11
C ASN A 315 -12.39 9.01 4.13
N PHE A 316 -12.03 9.25 2.88
CA PHE A 316 -12.93 9.64 1.80
C PHE A 316 -12.74 8.71 0.60
N SER A 317 -13.83 8.42 -0.12
CA SER A 317 -13.79 7.81 -1.46
C SER A 317 -14.28 8.80 -2.51
N ILE A 318 -13.66 8.73 -3.69
CA ILE A 318 -14.02 9.52 -4.87
C ILE A 318 -14.63 8.53 -5.86
N GLY A 319 -15.94 8.63 -6.03
CA GLY A 319 -16.73 7.87 -6.99
C GLY A 319 -16.93 8.63 -8.31
N GLY A 320 -17.36 7.88 -9.31
CA GLY A 320 -17.50 8.37 -10.69
C GLY A 320 -16.24 8.15 -11.53
N ASN A 321 -16.39 8.23 -12.84
CA ASN A 321 -15.28 8.21 -13.76
C ASN A 321 -14.67 9.62 -13.74
N CYS A 322 -13.71 9.86 -12.84
CA CYS A 322 -12.99 11.14 -12.71
C CYS A 322 -11.49 10.92 -12.54
N GLN A 323 -10.68 11.90 -12.94
CA GLN A 323 -9.25 11.85 -12.65
C GLN A 323 -8.95 12.12 -11.17
N GLY A 324 -9.78 12.89 -10.47
CA GLY A 324 -9.65 13.11 -9.02
C GLY A 324 -10.22 14.46 -8.58
N ILE A 325 -9.83 14.86 -7.37
CA ILE A 325 -10.19 16.18 -6.82
C ILE A 325 -8.93 16.92 -6.37
N VAL A 326 -9.01 18.24 -6.34
CA VAL A 326 -7.99 19.12 -5.77
C VAL A 326 -8.51 19.62 -4.43
N VAL A 327 -7.72 19.45 -3.37
CA VAL A 327 -8.03 19.93 -2.01
C VAL A 327 -7.04 21.02 -1.63
N SER A 328 -7.54 22.22 -1.32
CA SER A 328 -6.70 23.36 -0.93
C SER A 328 -6.70 23.60 0.58
N GLY A 329 -7.80 23.29 1.27
CA GLY A 329 -7.94 23.56 2.68
C GLY A 329 -8.76 22.49 3.38
N VAL A 330 -8.44 22.28 4.65
CA VAL A 330 -9.18 21.39 5.53
C VAL A 330 -9.32 22.08 6.89
N TRP A 331 -10.51 22.06 7.49
CA TRP A 331 -10.65 22.52 8.87
C TRP A 331 -11.64 21.68 9.67
N ALA A 332 -11.35 21.55 10.95
CA ALA A 332 -12.18 20.94 11.95
C ALA A 332 -13.17 21.98 12.51
N LEU A 333 -14.45 21.64 12.57
CA LEU A 333 -15.56 22.44 13.10
C LEU A 333 -16.13 21.82 14.37
#